data_AF-F4N5G6-F1
#
_entry.id   AF-F4N5G6-F1
#
_cell.length_a   1.000
_cell.length_b   1.000
_cell.length_c   1.000
_cell.angle_alpha   90.00
_cell.angle_beta   90.00
_cell.angle_gamma   90.00
#
_symmetry.space_group_name_H-M   'P 1'
#
loop_
_entity.id
_entity.type
_entity.pdbx_description
1 polymer ?
#
loop_
_entity_poly.entity_id
_entity_poly.type
_entity_poly.pdbx_seq_one_letter_code
_entity_poly.pdbx_strand_id
1 'polypeptide(L)'
;MNTIYQTTIINIGDSAREALLDDMLITFREGAPKDIEEFCFIHQHSDTDGELQAGNIMELAETRYVITAVGEVATQNLRELGHITIRFNGDEQPEFPGSIHVIGPTPTDIPIGSALKFIR
;
A
#
# COMPACT_ATOMS: atom_id res chain seq x y z
N MET A 1 15.78 12.55 0.01
CA MET A 1 14.67 11.58 0.03
C MET A 1 15.10 10.42 0.89
N ASN A 2 14.43 10.21 2.02
CA ASN A 2 14.61 9.00 2.83
C ASN A 2 13.47 8.05 2.50
N THR A 3 13.81 6.83 2.13
CA THR A 3 12.83 5.75 1.94
C THR A 3 12.45 5.21 3.32
N ILE A 4 11.19 5.41 3.71
CA ILE A 4 10.61 4.87 4.95
C ILE A 4 10.42 3.37 4.79
N TYR A 5 9.88 2.94 3.66
CA TYR A 5 9.59 1.53 3.42
C TYR A 5 9.79 1.24 1.95
N GLN A 6 10.32 0.07 1.63
CA GLN A 6 10.44 -0.40 0.26
C GLN A 6 10.22 -1.90 0.26
N THR A 7 9.31 -2.34 -0.59
CA THR A 7 9.06 -3.75 -0.85
C THR A 7 8.84 -3.98 -2.34
N THR A 8 8.81 -5.26 -2.75
CA THR A 8 8.50 -5.68 -4.11
C THR A 8 7.33 -6.63 -4.08
N ILE A 9 6.33 -6.37 -4.93
CA ILE A 9 5.18 -7.25 -5.12
C ILE A 9 5.68 -8.54 -5.77
N ILE A 10 5.46 -9.68 -5.13
CA ILE A 10 5.87 -11.00 -5.63
C ILE A 10 4.68 -11.84 -6.09
N ASN A 11 3.48 -11.54 -5.60
CA ASN A 11 2.28 -12.25 -5.97
C ASN A 11 1.06 -11.31 -5.85
N ILE A 12 0.04 -11.56 -6.65
CA ILE A 12 -1.14 -10.68 -6.75
C ILE A 12 -2.35 -11.57 -6.86
N GLY A 13 -3.28 -11.40 -5.93
CA GLY A 13 -4.56 -12.09 -5.98
C GLY A 13 -5.39 -11.70 -7.20
N ASP A 14 -6.18 -12.63 -7.71
CA ASP A 14 -7.05 -12.40 -8.87
C ASP A 14 -8.07 -11.28 -8.59
N SER A 15 -8.68 -11.31 -7.40
CA SER A 15 -9.62 -10.29 -6.92
C SER A 15 -8.95 -9.05 -6.34
N ALA A 16 -7.63 -9.07 -6.10
CA ALA A 16 -6.90 -7.87 -5.69
C ALA A 16 -6.98 -6.77 -6.76
N ARG A 17 -7.01 -7.15 -8.04
CA ARG A 17 -7.22 -6.22 -9.16
C ARG A 17 -8.60 -5.60 -9.17
N GLU A 18 -9.62 -6.31 -8.69
CA GLU A 18 -10.98 -5.76 -8.59
C GLU A 18 -11.03 -4.64 -7.55
N ALA A 19 -10.28 -4.75 -6.46
CA ALA A 19 -10.15 -3.66 -5.49
C ALA A 19 -9.58 -2.39 -6.13
N LEU A 20 -8.65 -2.51 -7.09
CA LEU A 20 -8.12 -1.35 -7.83
C LEU A 20 -9.21 -0.64 -8.64
N LEU A 21 -10.25 -1.36 -9.09
CA LEU A 21 -11.38 -0.73 -9.79
C LEU A 21 -12.23 0.14 -8.85
N ASP A 22 -12.14 -0.08 -7.54
CA ASP A 22 -12.81 0.70 -6.47
C ASP A 22 -11.84 1.72 -5.82
N ASP A 23 -10.78 2.11 -6.53
CA ASP A 23 -9.75 3.03 -6.01
C ASP A 23 -9.11 2.55 -4.69
N MET A 24 -9.02 1.23 -4.51
CA MET A 24 -8.54 0.60 -3.29
C MET A 24 -7.43 -0.42 -3.59
N LEU A 25 -6.32 -0.32 -2.85
CA LEU A 25 -5.21 -1.25 -2.93
C LEU A 25 -4.93 -1.82 -1.55
N ILE A 26 -5.04 -3.13 -1.39
CA ILE A 26 -4.74 -3.81 -0.13
C ILE A 26 -3.47 -4.62 -0.33
N THR A 27 -2.45 -4.35 0.46
CA THR A 27 -1.21 -5.12 0.43
C THR A 27 -1.14 -6.08 1.59
N PHE A 28 -0.35 -7.15 1.45
CA PHE A 28 -0.07 -8.08 2.54
C PHE A 28 1.35 -8.64 2.39
N ARG A 29 2.00 -9.02 3.50
CA ARG A 29 3.28 -9.74 3.43
C ARG A 29 3.11 -11.18 2.91
N GLU A 30 4.21 -11.76 2.43
CA GLU A 30 4.30 -13.21 2.23
C GLU A 30 3.96 -13.98 3.52
N GLY A 31 3.14 -15.03 3.38
CA GLY A 31 2.66 -15.84 4.50
C GLY A 31 1.21 -15.55 4.92
N ALA A 32 0.48 -14.72 4.17
CA ALA A 32 -0.97 -14.60 4.33
C ALA A 32 -1.66 -15.95 4.00
N PRO A 33 -2.84 -16.24 4.58
CA PRO A 33 -3.65 -17.39 4.17
C PRO A 33 -4.05 -17.25 2.70
N LYS A 34 -4.06 -18.37 1.95
CA LYS A 34 -4.44 -18.37 0.52
C LYS A 34 -5.76 -17.64 0.23
N ASP A 35 -6.77 -17.84 1.08
CA ASP A 35 -8.07 -17.18 0.95
C ASP A 35 -7.98 -15.64 1.00
N ILE A 36 -6.95 -15.09 1.67
CA ILE A 36 -6.70 -13.64 1.75
C ILE A 36 -5.74 -13.18 0.64
N GLU A 37 -4.78 -14.03 0.26
CA GLU A 37 -3.85 -13.76 -0.84
C GLU A 37 -4.58 -13.46 -2.15
N GLU A 38 -5.72 -14.13 -2.40
CA GLU A 38 -6.55 -13.90 -3.59
C GLU A 38 -7.16 -12.49 -3.66
N PHE A 39 -7.22 -11.75 -2.56
CA PHE A 39 -7.76 -10.39 -2.48
C PHE A 39 -6.69 -9.32 -2.22
N CYS A 40 -5.42 -9.70 -2.06
CA CYS A 40 -4.35 -8.79 -1.66
C CYS A 40 -3.15 -8.82 -2.61
N PHE A 41 -2.38 -7.74 -2.57
CA PHE A 41 -1.08 -7.66 -3.23
C PHE A 41 0.00 -8.16 -2.28
N ILE A 42 0.55 -9.32 -2.58
CA ILE A 42 1.53 -9.99 -1.74
C ILE A 42 2.92 -9.50 -2.07
N HIS A 43 3.62 -9.00 -1.06
CA HIS A 43 4.96 -8.49 -1.19
C HIS A 43 5.92 -9.13 -0.18
N GLN A 44 7.21 -8.98 -0.44
CA GLN A 44 8.23 -9.51 0.46
C GLN A 44 8.24 -8.75 1.78
N HIS A 45 8.64 -9.44 2.84
CA HIS A 45 8.90 -8.76 4.11
C HIS A 45 10.01 -7.72 3.93
N SER A 46 9.83 -6.54 4.53
CA SER A 46 10.81 -5.45 4.50
C SER A 46 10.67 -4.62 5.76
N ASP A 47 11.77 -3.96 6.14
CA ASP A 47 11.82 -3.12 7.31
C ASP A 47 11.24 -1.73 7.02
N THR A 48 10.45 -1.23 7.97
CA THR A 48 9.93 0.14 7.97
C THR A 48 10.82 1.02 8.85
N ASP A 49 11.49 2.00 8.25
CA ASP A 49 12.38 2.99 8.88
C ASP A 49 11.63 4.30 9.16
N GLY A 50 10.62 4.23 10.02
CA GLY A 50 9.82 5.39 10.45
C GLY A 50 8.31 5.18 10.33
N GLU A 51 7.59 6.28 10.34
CA GLU A 51 6.13 6.32 10.30
C GLU A 51 5.65 7.01 9.03
N LEU A 52 4.55 6.49 8.47
CA LEU A 52 3.83 7.15 7.39
C LEU A 52 3.12 8.39 7.95
N GLN A 53 3.18 9.49 7.21
CA GLN A 53 2.47 10.73 7.56
C GLN A 53 1.88 11.38 6.30
N ALA A 54 0.85 12.21 6.50
CA ALA A 54 0.35 13.08 5.44
C ALA A 54 1.49 13.96 4.90
N GLY A 55 1.53 14.12 3.58
CA GLY A 55 2.61 14.77 2.83
C GLY A 55 3.73 13.83 2.37
N ASN A 56 3.78 12.58 2.83
CA ASN A 56 4.69 11.58 2.28
C ASN A 56 4.33 11.20 0.83
N ILE A 57 5.29 10.59 0.13
CA ILE A 57 5.11 10.11 -1.24
C ILE A 57 5.11 8.59 -1.23
N MET A 58 4.02 8.00 -1.72
CA MET A 58 3.99 6.59 -2.09
C MET A 58 4.38 6.46 -3.56
N GLU A 59 5.43 5.72 -3.86
CA GLU A 59 5.85 5.36 -5.21
C GLU A 59 5.50 3.89 -5.46
N LEU A 60 4.68 3.62 -6.46
CA LEU A 60 4.29 2.28 -6.86
C LEU A 60 4.63 2.09 -8.34
N ALA A 61 5.50 1.11 -8.62
CA ALA A 61 6.15 0.93 -9.91
C ALA A 61 6.90 2.21 -10.34
N GLU A 62 6.29 3.01 -11.22
CA GLU A 62 6.83 4.28 -11.73
C GLU A 62 5.92 5.48 -11.42
N THR A 63 4.80 5.25 -10.73
CA THR A 63 3.82 6.28 -10.39
C THR A 63 4.00 6.75 -8.97
N ARG A 64 3.92 8.06 -8.76
CA ARG A 64 4.04 8.69 -7.44
C ARG A 64 2.71 9.28 -7.01
N TYR A 65 2.38 9.03 -5.76
CA TYR A 65 1.14 9.43 -5.11
C TYR A 65 1.48 10.21 -3.85
N VAL A 66 0.79 11.32 -3.62
CA VAL A 66 0.98 12.10 -2.40
C VAL A 66 0.01 11.59 -1.35
N ILE A 67 0.51 11.20 -0.19
CA ILE A 67 -0.31 10.77 0.93
C ILE A 67 -1.00 11.99 1.52
N THR A 68 -2.32 11.99 1.56
CA THR A 68 -3.15 13.06 2.12
C THR A 68 -3.56 12.76 3.55
N ALA A 69 -3.76 11.47 3.88
CA ALA A 69 -4.13 11.03 5.23
C ALA A 69 -3.48 9.68 5.57
N VAL A 70 -3.18 9.49 6.86
CA VAL A 70 -2.63 8.23 7.38
C VAL A 70 -3.37 7.86 8.66
N GLY A 71 -3.86 6.62 8.72
CA GLY A 71 -4.45 6.08 9.93
C GLY A 71 -3.40 5.75 11.00
N GLU A 72 -3.79 5.87 12.26
CA GLU A 72 -2.90 5.72 13.42
C GLU A 72 -2.17 4.37 13.49
N VAL A 73 -2.80 3.28 13.01
CA VAL A 73 -2.22 1.93 13.02
C VAL A 73 -1.74 1.47 11.64
N ALA A 74 -1.79 2.31 10.61
CA ALA A 74 -1.43 1.93 9.25
C ALA A 74 0.05 1.53 9.14
N THR A 75 0.95 2.34 9.73
CA THR A 75 2.38 2.03 9.82
C THR A 75 2.63 0.73 10.59
N GLN A 76 1.92 0.54 11.70
CA GLN A 76 2.07 -0.65 12.55
C GLN A 76 1.64 -1.91 11.81
N ASN A 77 0.48 -1.89 11.15
CA ASN A 77 0.01 -3.02 10.36
C ASN A 77 0.96 -3.34 9.19
N LEU A 78 1.50 -2.32 8.52
CA LEU A 78 2.51 -2.51 7.47
C LEU A 78 3.77 -3.18 8.03
N ARG A 79 4.21 -2.79 9.23
CA ARG A 79 5.41 -3.34 9.86
C ARG A 79 5.22 -4.77 10.36
N GLU A 80 4.12 -5.04 11.06
CA GLU A 80 3.89 -6.34 11.70
C GLU A 80 3.35 -7.37 10.69
N LEU A 81 2.38 -6.97 9.88
CA LEU A 81 1.64 -7.83 8.97
C LEU A 81 1.95 -7.58 7.49
N GLY A 82 2.70 -6.55 7.13
CA GLY A 82 2.77 -6.10 5.73
C GLY A 82 1.41 -5.65 5.19
N HIS A 83 0.44 -5.41 6.08
CA HIS A 83 -0.92 -5.14 5.69
C HIS A 83 -1.19 -3.65 5.76
N ILE A 84 -1.58 -3.06 4.63
CA ILE A 84 -2.02 -1.68 4.59
C ILE A 84 -3.06 -1.52 3.48
N THR A 85 -4.06 -0.67 3.73
CA THR A 85 -5.08 -0.33 2.74
C THR A 85 -4.80 1.07 2.21
N ILE A 86 -4.59 1.20 0.91
CA ILE A 86 -4.36 2.46 0.23
C ILE A 86 -5.62 2.83 -0.55
N ARG A 87 -6.13 4.04 -0.34
CA ARG A 87 -7.24 4.61 -1.09
C ARG A 87 -6.74 5.73 -1.98
N PHE A 88 -7.11 5.71 -3.26
CA PHE A 88 -6.69 6.71 -4.25
C PHE A 88 -7.71 7.86 -4.41
N ASN A 89 -8.53 8.11 -3.40
CA ASN A 89 -9.58 9.12 -3.42
C ASN A 89 -9.08 10.53 -3.02
N GLY A 90 -7.87 10.65 -2.45
CA GLY A 90 -7.29 11.92 -1.99
C GLY A 90 -7.96 12.54 -0.76
N ASP A 91 -8.69 11.76 0.04
CA ASP A 91 -9.33 12.26 1.27
C ASP A 91 -8.30 12.75 2.30
N GLU A 92 -8.67 13.78 3.06
CA GLU A 92 -7.82 14.37 4.09
C GLU A 92 -7.94 13.67 5.46
N GLN A 93 -8.85 12.69 5.57
CA GLN A 93 -9.06 11.92 6.79
C GLN A 93 -9.01 10.42 6.50
N PRO A 94 -8.34 9.63 7.37
CA PRO A 94 -8.29 8.19 7.20
C PRO A 94 -9.66 7.56 7.50
N GLU A 95 -10.20 6.81 6.54
CA GLU A 95 -11.46 6.07 6.69
C GLU A 95 -11.32 4.97 7.76
N PHE A 96 -10.17 4.29 7.75
CA PHE A 96 -9.80 3.28 8.74
C PHE A 96 -8.44 3.60 9.38
N PRO A 97 -8.24 3.23 10.65
CA PRO A 97 -6.97 3.49 11.33
C PRO A 97 -5.81 2.70 10.70
N GLY A 98 -6.07 1.64 9.93
CA GLY A 98 -5.06 0.89 9.15
C GLY A 98 -4.94 1.31 7.68
N SER A 99 -5.63 2.37 7.27
CA SER A 99 -5.67 2.83 5.88
C SER A 99 -4.97 4.16 5.68
N ILE A 100 -4.53 4.40 4.45
CA ILE A 100 -3.96 5.67 4.01
C ILE A 100 -4.72 6.15 2.78
N HIS A 101 -4.81 7.46 2.65
CA HIS A 101 -5.41 8.10 1.50
C HIS A 101 -4.31 8.80 0.72
N VAL A 102 -4.37 8.64 -0.59
CA VAL A 102 -3.41 9.23 -1.51
C VAL A 102 -4.14 9.92 -2.64
N ILE A 103 -3.55 11.00 -3.13
CA ILE A 103 -4.03 11.71 -4.30
C ILE A 103 -3.21 11.31 -5.54
N GLY A 104 -3.90 10.86 -6.58
CA GLY A 104 -3.31 10.50 -7.87
C GLY A 104 -4.16 9.49 -8.64
N PRO A 105 -3.76 9.14 -9.88
CA PRO A 105 -4.50 8.21 -10.71
C PRO A 105 -4.30 6.76 -10.25
N THR A 106 -5.38 6.08 -9.88
CA THR A 106 -5.37 4.67 -9.51
C THR A 106 -4.72 3.82 -10.60
N PRO A 107 -3.76 2.94 -10.24
CA PRO A 107 -3.10 2.09 -11.22
C PRO A 107 -4.12 1.08 -11.77
N THR A 108 -4.17 0.94 -13.10
CA THR A 108 -5.11 0.01 -13.75
C THR A 108 -4.66 -1.44 -13.62
N ASP A 109 -3.34 -1.68 -13.62
CA ASP A 109 -2.74 -2.97 -13.35
C ASP A 109 -1.37 -2.75 -12.70
N ILE A 110 -1.00 -3.67 -11.81
CA ILE A 110 0.30 -3.68 -11.14
C ILE A 110 0.93 -5.02 -11.52
N PRO A 111 2.01 -5.05 -12.31
CA PRO A 111 2.66 -6.31 -12.62
C PRO A 111 3.42 -6.84 -11.41
N ILE A 112 3.54 -8.16 -11.30
CA ILE A 112 4.45 -8.81 -10.35
C ILE A 112 5.89 -8.31 -10.63
N GLY A 113 6.64 -8.01 -9.58
CA GLY A 113 7.95 -7.36 -9.64
C GLY A 113 7.90 -5.84 -9.48
N SER A 114 6.70 -5.25 -9.37
CA SER A 114 6.55 -3.82 -9.07
C SER A 114 7.12 -3.48 -7.71
N ALA A 115 7.91 -2.41 -7.63
CA ALA A 115 8.40 -1.89 -6.38
C ALA A 115 7.35 -0.95 -5.75
N LEU A 116 7.04 -1.17 -4.49
CA LEU A 116 6.24 -0.26 -3.66
C LEU A 116 7.18 0.40 -2.65
N LYS A 117 7.21 1.74 -2.64
CA LYS A 117 8.05 2.52 -1.76
C LYS A 117 7.25 3.62 -1.10
N PHE A 118 7.59 3.91 0.14
CA PHE A 118 7.12 5.07 0.87
C PHE A 118 8.32 5.96 1.17
N ILE A 119 8.19 7.25 0.85
CA ILE A 119 9.25 8.24 0.87
C ILE A 119 8.78 9.44 1.67
N ARG A 120 9.66 10.00 2.50
CA ARG A 120 9.46 11.30 3.17
C ARG A 120 10.36 12.40 2.60
#